data_AF-A0A9D9X4M0-F1
#
_entry.id   AF-A0A9D9X4M0-F1
#
_cell.length_a   1.000
_cell.length_b   1.000
_cell.length_c   1.000
_cell.angle_alpha   90.00
_cell.angle_beta   90.00
_cell.angle_gamma   90.00
#
_symmetry.space_group_name_H-M   'P 1'
#
loop_
_entity.id
_entity.type
_entity.pdbx_description
1 polymer ?
#
loop_
_entity_poly.entity_id
_entity_poly.type
_entity_poly.pdbx_seq_one_letter_code
_entity_poly.pdbx_strand_id
1 'polypeptide(L)'
;MTDNPRLSLGQKAYEYFVRQGLAPHQAAAFAGNVAWESGGRPDGINVGDNPRFPAAPHSFGISQWNGDRLTRLVDYARSQGADIPAGSLADPNYLRAIAPKLPLDTQLAYAWQEMQGPEARALAGVKNAGDIRAATANAIGYYRPAGWTSATPEAGHGFANRLDLASKILAAGPGAPAPEQPYDMYGEAARPALAPAAAPAVSLPGFSPAPERPATDNRDDVVAEVTRRLKEENEDDPAKEALRFGSWKSPMGITQSDDTFQMPRTGRMDLSKLRNVLASRNPARG
;
A
#
# COMPACT_ATOMS: atom_id res chain seq x y z
N MET A 1 -9.71 13.26 16.31
CA MET A 1 -9.07 13.44 14.99
C MET A 1 -9.13 12.09 14.31
N THR A 2 -9.71 11.98 13.12
CA THR A 2 -9.75 10.70 12.39
C THR A 2 -8.34 10.38 11.91
N ASP A 3 -7.75 9.31 12.44
CA ASP A 3 -6.42 8.87 12.06
C ASP A 3 -6.38 8.57 10.56
N ASN A 4 -5.53 9.28 9.82
CA ASN A 4 -5.36 9.06 8.38
C ASN A 4 -4.75 7.66 8.18
N PRO A 5 -5.48 6.69 7.58
CA PRO A 5 -5.01 5.32 7.48
C PRO A 5 -3.73 5.18 6.65
N ARG A 6 -3.50 6.08 5.68
CA ARG A 6 -2.25 6.12 4.90
C ARG A 6 -1.07 6.47 5.79
N LEU A 7 -1.21 7.48 6.65
CA LEU A 7 -0.13 7.89 7.57
C LEU A 7 0.12 6.81 8.62
N SER A 8 -0.93 6.20 9.18
CA SER A 8 -0.77 5.10 10.14
C SER A 8 -0.02 3.90 9.55
N LEU A 9 -0.39 3.47 8.34
CA LEU A 9 0.31 2.39 7.63
C LEU A 9 1.74 2.80 7.26
N GLY A 10 1.92 4.01 6.74
CA GLY A 10 3.22 4.56 6.38
C GLY A 10 4.18 4.60 7.56
N GLN A 11 3.72 4.99 8.74
CA GLN A 11 4.55 5.01 9.95
C GLN A 11 5.08 3.62 10.33
N LYS A 12 4.22 2.58 10.24
CA LYS A 12 4.64 1.19 10.48
C LYS A 12 5.68 0.71 9.47
N ALA A 13 5.48 1.03 8.19
CA ALA A 13 6.43 0.72 7.12
C ALA A 13 7.77 1.47 7.32
N TYR A 14 7.71 2.73 7.72
CA TYR A 14 8.88 3.54 8.04
C TYR A 14 9.73 2.91 9.14
N GLU A 15 9.11 2.58 10.27
CA GLU A 15 9.79 1.94 11.39
C GLU A 15 10.43 0.62 10.99
N TYR A 16 9.74 -0.18 10.18
CA TYR A 16 10.29 -1.40 9.62
C TYR A 16 11.56 -1.13 8.81
N PHE A 17 11.54 -0.17 7.87
CA PHE A 17 12.69 0.10 7.00
C PHE A 17 13.86 0.78 7.73
N VAL A 18 13.60 1.56 8.78
CA VAL A 18 14.65 2.04 9.67
C VAL A 18 15.34 0.86 10.37
N ARG A 19 14.59 -0.14 10.86
CA ARG A 19 15.18 -1.36 11.45
C ARG A 19 16.00 -2.18 10.45
N GLN A 20 15.71 -2.07 9.15
CA GLN A 20 16.53 -2.68 8.09
C GLN A 20 17.80 -1.88 7.76
N GLY A 21 18.05 -0.76 8.46
CA GLY A 21 19.28 0.04 8.32
C GLY A 21 19.19 1.14 7.27
N LEU A 22 18.00 1.52 6.79
CA LEU A 22 17.86 2.71 5.95
C LEU A 22 17.93 3.98 6.79
N ALA A 23 18.50 5.04 6.23
CA ALA A 23 18.44 6.37 6.84
C ALA A 23 16.98 6.87 6.91
N PRO A 24 16.63 7.78 7.84
CA PRO A 24 15.27 8.28 8.00
C PRO A 24 14.59 8.72 6.68
N HIS A 25 15.24 9.57 5.86
CA HIS A 25 14.65 10.02 4.60
C HIS A 25 14.47 8.89 3.58
N GLN A 26 15.34 7.89 3.60
CA GLN A 26 15.28 6.72 2.73
C GLN A 26 14.13 5.79 3.13
N ALA A 27 13.97 5.52 4.43
CA ALA A 27 12.86 4.75 4.96
C ALA A 27 11.52 5.45 4.69
N ALA A 28 11.46 6.77 4.89
CA ALA A 28 10.27 7.57 4.64
C ALA A 28 9.85 7.58 3.18
N ALA A 29 10.81 7.59 2.24
CA ALA A 29 10.54 7.48 0.82
C ALA A 29 9.82 6.18 0.45
N PHE A 30 10.28 5.03 0.96
CA PHE A 30 9.58 3.76 0.75
C PHE A 30 8.21 3.74 1.43
N ALA A 31 8.15 4.21 2.67
CA ALA A 31 6.91 4.26 3.45
C ALA A 31 5.82 5.14 2.82
N GLY A 32 6.19 6.31 2.28
CA GLY A 32 5.25 7.20 1.57
C GLY A 32 4.69 6.55 0.30
N ASN A 33 5.53 5.77 -0.40
CA ASN A 33 5.07 4.99 -1.54
C ASN A 33 4.13 3.83 -1.13
N VAL A 34 4.47 3.07 -0.08
CA VAL A 34 3.60 2.03 0.51
C VAL A 34 2.24 2.61 0.89
N ALA A 35 2.24 3.75 1.57
CA ALA A 35 1.03 4.43 2.03
C ALA A 35 0.16 4.90 0.87
N TRP A 36 0.76 5.42 -0.20
CA TRP A 36 0.05 5.83 -1.40
C TRP A 36 -0.54 4.62 -2.15
N GLU A 37 0.30 3.63 -2.45
CA GLU A 37 -0.04 2.47 -3.28
C GLU A 37 -1.22 1.67 -2.73
N SER A 38 -1.22 1.45 -1.42
CA SER A 38 -2.23 0.65 -0.72
C SER A 38 -3.49 1.42 -0.35
N GLY A 39 -3.50 2.74 -0.51
CA GLY A 39 -4.55 3.58 0.07
C GLY A 39 -4.63 3.51 1.61
N GLY A 40 -3.58 3.03 2.29
CA GLY A 40 -3.57 2.79 3.73
C GLY A 40 -4.14 1.43 4.15
N ARG A 41 -4.39 0.53 3.19
CA ARG A 41 -5.00 -0.78 3.43
C ARG A 41 -4.04 -1.91 3.06
N PRO A 42 -3.43 -2.61 4.04
CA PRO A 42 -2.50 -3.70 3.75
C PRO A 42 -3.20 -4.95 3.18
N ASP A 43 -4.52 -5.02 3.21
CA ASP A 43 -5.35 -6.12 2.70
C ASP A 43 -6.13 -5.73 1.43
N GLY A 44 -5.80 -4.58 0.82
CA GLY A 44 -6.49 -4.08 -0.36
C GLY A 44 -6.37 -5.03 -1.55
N ILE A 45 -7.52 -5.39 -2.14
CA ILE A 45 -7.60 -6.18 -3.38
C ILE A 45 -8.18 -5.28 -4.47
N ASN A 46 -7.45 -5.11 -5.57
CA ASN A 46 -7.94 -4.44 -6.76
C ASN A 46 -8.56 -5.46 -7.72
N VAL A 47 -9.85 -5.75 -7.52
CA VAL A 47 -10.60 -6.69 -8.37
C VAL A 47 -10.74 -6.08 -9.77
N GLY A 48 -10.41 -6.86 -10.79
CA GLY A 48 -10.52 -6.42 -12.18
C GLY A 48 -9.31 -5.66 -12.73
N ASP A 49 -8.19 -5.59 -11.99
CA ASP A 49 -6.94 -4.96 -12.45
C ASP A 49 -6.29 -5.69 -13.65
N ASN A 50 -6.74 -6.91 -13.93
CA ASN A 50 -6.34 -7.71 -15.09
C ASN A 50 -7.54 -7.99 -16.02
N PRO A 51 -8.19 -6.95 -16.60
CA PRO A 51 -9.42 -7.15 -17.39
C PRO A 51 -9.14 -7.90 -18.69
N ARG A 52 -7.90 -7.86 -19.18
CA ARG A 52 -7.43 -8.60 -20.36
C ARG A 52 -7.09 -10.07 -20.06
N PHE A 53 -6.86 -10.39 -18.78
CA PHE A 53 -6.50 -11.74 -18.33
C PHE A 53 -7.33 -12.09 -17.09
N PRO A 54 -8.61 -12.45 -17.25
CA PRO A 54 -9.51 -12.68 -16.12
C PRO A 54 -9.08 -13.81 -15.18
N ALA A 55 -8.24 -14.73 -15.69
CA ALA A 55 -7.64 -15.82 -14.93
C ALA A 55 -6.31 -15.44 -14.24
N ALA A 56 -5.82 -14.21 -14.44
CA ALA A 56 -4.62 -13.73 -13.74
C ALA A 56 -4.99 -13.23 -12.34
N PRO A 57 -4.09 -13.42 -11.35
CA PRO A 57 -4.30 -12.92 -9.99
C PRO A 57 -4.61 -11.42 -9.94
N HIS A 58 -5.51 -11.02 -9.05
CA HIS A 58 -5.77 -9.61 -8.76
C HIS A 58 -4.60 -8.97 -8.00
N SER A 59 -4.47 -7.65 -8.07
CA SER A 59 -3.45 -6.93 -7.29
C SER A 59 -3.80 -6.94 -5.81
N PHE A 60 -2.81 -7.25 -4.96
CA PHE A 60 -2.99 -7.41 -3.52
C PHE A 60 -1.99 -6.61 -2.70
N GLY A 61 -2.47 -6.08 -1.57
CA GLY A 61 -1.65 -5.66 -0.45
C GLY A 61 -0.87 -4.37 -0.68
N ILE A 62 0.18 -4.17 0.14
CA ILE A 62 0.85 -2.87 0.26
C ILE A 62 1.58 -2.39 -0.99
N SER A 63 1.94 -3.32 -1.88
CA SER A 63 2.63 -3.02 -3.14
C SER A 63 1.79 -3.36 -4.37
N GLN A 64 0.51 -3.70 -4.18
CA GLN A 64 -0.39 -4.14 -5.25
C GLN A 64 0.25 -5.25 -6.10
N TRP A 65 0.84 -6.25 -5.43
CA TRP A 65 1.48 -7.37 -6.12
C TRP A 65 0.46 -8.13 -6.96
N ASN A 66 0.83 -8.41 -8.21
CA ASN A 66 0.01 -9.14 -9.16
C ASN A 66 0.81 -10.28 -9.80
N GLY A 67 0.11 -11.19 -10.50
CA GLY A 67 0.73 -12.30 -11.22
C GLY A 67 1.74 -13.08 -10.38
N ASP A 68 2.92 -13.31 -10.95
CA ASP A 68 4.01 -14.07 -10.32
C ASP A 68 4.55 -13.43 -9.04
N ARG A 69 4.41 -12.11 -8.86
CA ARG A 69 4.84 -11.47 -7.61
C ARG A 69 3.89 -11.78 -6.46
N LEU A 70 2.57 -11.85 -6.73
CA LEU A 70 1.61 -12.29 -5.72
C LEU A 70 1.81 -13.76 -5.35
N THR A 71 2.04 -14.63 -6.34
CA THR A 71 2.38 -16.04 -6.08
C THR A 71 3.60 -16.15 -5.17
N ARG A 72 4.68 -15.40 -5.48
CA ARG A 72 5.90 -15.40 -4.68
C ARG A 72 5.74 -14.79 -3.28
N LEU A 73 4.86 -13.81 -3.08
CA LEU A 73 4.50 -13.33 -1.74
C LEU A 73 3.85 -14.46 -0.91
N VAL A 74 2.93 -15.20 -1.50
CA VAL A 74 2.25 -16.30 -0.81
C VAL A 74 3.23 -17.44 -0.49
N ASP A 75 4.10 -17.78 -1.43
CA ASP A 75 5.14 -18.78 -1.20
C ASP A 75 6.16 -18.32 -0.16
N TYR A 76 6.53 -17.04 -0.16
CA TYR A 76 7.33 -16.45 0.90
C TYR A 76 6.64 -16.61 2.26
N ALA A 77 5.37 -16.25 2.38
CA ALA A 77 4.62 -16.40 3.63
C ALA A 77 4.59 -17.85 4.11
N ARG A 78 4.36 -18.82 3.20
CA ARG A 78 4.44 -20.26 3.52
C ARG A 78 5.83 -20.67 4.00
N SER A 79 6.90 -20.16 3.36
CA SER A 79 8.28 -20.43 3.79
C SER A 79 8.58 -19.88 5.19
N GLN A 80 7.86 -18.85 5.63
CA GLN A 80 7.92 -18.30 6.99
C GLN A 80 7.00 -19.03 7.98
N GLY A 81 6.40 -20.15 7.57
CA GLY A 81 5.54 -21.00 8.42
C GLY A 81 4.05 -20.63 8.40
N ALA A 82 3.60 -19.73 7.51
CA ALA A 82 2.18 -19.43 7.40
C ALA A 82 1.42 -20.63 6.80
N ASP A 83 0.43 -21.13 7.52
CA ASP A 83 -0.46 -22.18 7.06
C ASP A 83 -1.49 -21.61 6.06
N ILE A 84 -1.08 -21.48 4.79
CA ILE A 84 -1.93 -20.98 3.71
C ILE A 84 -2.31 -22.17 2.81
N PRO A 85 -3.61 -22.57 2.78
CA PRO A 85 -4.06 -23.70 1.96
C PRO A 85 -3.77 -23.47 0.47
N ALA A 86 -3.87 -24.51 -0.36
CA ALA A 86 -3.84 -24.32 -1.81
C ALA A 86 -5.15 -23.68 -2.30
N GLY A 87 -5.06 -22.87 -3.35
CA GLY A 87 -6.23 -22.26 -4.00
C GLY A 87 -5.84 -21.28 -5.10
N SER A 88 -6.85 -20.73 -5.79
CA SER A 88 -6.64 -19.86 -6.94
C SER A 88 -6.47 -18.40 -6.50
N LEU A 89 -5.29 -17.82 -6.75
CA LEU A 89 -5.05 -16.38 -6.50
C LEU A 89 -5.81 -15.45 -7.46
N ALA A 90 -6.42 -16.02 -8.51
CA ALA A 90 -7.36 -15.30 -9.38
C ALA A 90 -8.79 -15.26 -8.81
N ASP A 91 -9.10 -16.02 -7.76
CA ASP A 91 -10.38 -15.94 -7.06
C ASP A 91 -10.31 -14.88 -5.94
N PRO A 92 -11.07 -13.77 -6.03
CA PRO A 92 -11.14 -12.77 -4.96
C PRO A 92 -11.55 -13.34 -3.60
N ASN A 93 -12.41 -14.37 -3.57
CA ASN A 93 -12.90 -14.93 -2.31
C ASN A 93 -11.79 -15.71 -1.60
N TYR A 94 -11.04 -16.52 -2.36
CA TYR A 94 -9.83 -17.15 -1.85
C TYR A 94 -8.81 -16.12 -1.35
N LEU A 95 -8.53 -15.07 -2.13
CA LEU A 95 -7.57 -14.03 -1.75
C LEU A 95 -7.99 -13.30 -0.46
N ARG A 96 -9.29 -12.99 -0.30
CA ARG A 96 -9.84 -12.44 0.95
C ARG A 96 -9.68 -13.41 2.13
N ALA A 97 -9.91 -14.71 1.92
CA ALA A 97 -9.79 -15.71 2.97
C ALA A 97 -8.34 -15.86 3.49
N ILE A 98 -7.34 -15.68 2.63
CA ILE A 98 -5.93 -15.77 3.01
C ILE A 98 -5.31 -14.42 3.42
N ALA A 99 -5.97 -13.28 3.19
CA ALA A 99 -5.43 -11.96 3.51
C ALA A 99 -4.98 -11.80 4.98
N PRO A 100 -5.71 -12.32 6.00
CA PRO A 100 -5.23 -12.28 7.39
C PRO A 100 -3.94 -13.08 7.64
N LYS A 101 -3.61 -14.04 6.76
CA LYS A 101 -2.38 -14.85 6.82
C LYS A 101 -1.19 -14.17 6.09
N LEU A 102 -1.43 -12.99 5.52
CA LEU A 102 -0.42 -12.13 4.90
C LEU A 102 -0.35 -10.80 5.66
N PRO A 103 0.03 -10.81 6.96
CA PRO A 103 0.06 -9.59 7.77
C PRO A 103 1.07 -8.59 7.22
N LEU A 104 0.93 -7.33 7.64
CA LEU A 104 1.79 -6.23 7.20
C LEU A 104 3.28 -6.56 7.31
N ASP A 105 3.73 -7.14 8.42
CA ASP A 105 5.14 -7.47 8.62
C ASP A 105 5.66 -8.49 7.59
N THR A 106 4.86 -9.50 7.24
CA THR A 106 5.21 -10.46 6.18
C THR A 106 5.30 -9.77 4.82
N GLN A 107 4.38 -8.86 4.52
CA GLN A 107 4.38 -8.09 3.28
C GLN A 107 5.61 -7.16 3.19
N LEU A 108 5.96 -6.47 4.28
CA LEU A 108 7.15 -5.62 4.36
C LEU A 108 8.44 -6.44 4.25
N ALA A 109 8.49 -7.62 4.87
CA ALA A 109 9.62 -8.53 4.78
C ALA A 109 9.81 -9.09 3.38
N TYR A 110 8.72 -9.44 2.69
CA TYR A 110 8.78 -9.83 1.28
C TYR A 110 9.22 -8.67 0.38
N ALA A 111 8.67 -7.46 0.56
CA ALA A 111 9.11 -6.28 -0.19
C ALA A 111 10.62 -6.04 0.00
N TRP A 112 11.11 -6.18 1.24
CA TRP A 112 12.53 -6.07 1.56
C TRP A 112 13.38 -7.17 0.91
N GLN A 113 12.88 -8.41 0.85
CA GLN A 113 13.55 -9.49 0.12
C GLN A 113 13.62 -9.19 -1.38
N GLU A 114 12.53 -8.72 -2.00
CA GLU A 114 12.54 -8.33 -3.41
C GLU A 114 13.57 -7.23 -3.66
N MET A 115 13.60 -6.21 -2.79
CA MET A 115 14.55 -5.10 -2.85
C MET A 115 16.01 -5.51 -2.61
N GLN A 116 16.28 -6.66 -2.01
CA GLN A 116 17.63 -7.22 -1.92
C GLN A 116 18.02 -8.08 -3.13
N GLY A 117 17.06 -8.43 -3.99
CA GLY A 117 17.28 -9.28 -5.17
C GLY A 117 16.75 -8.64 -6.45
N PRO A 118 15.60 -9.10 -6.98
CA PRO A 118 15.09 -8.68 -8.28
C PRO A 118 14.84 -7.16 -8.39
N GLU A 119 14.60 -6.48 -7.27
CA GLU A 119 14.31 -5.06 -7.18
C GLU A 119 15.50 -4.24 -6.61
N ALA A 120 16.71 -4.81 -6.60
CA ALA A 120 17.91 -4.18 -6.02
C ALA A 120 18.26 -2.82 -6.61
N ARG A 121 17.89 -2.55 -7.86
CA ARG A 121 18.09 -1.23 -8.47
C ARG A 121 17.36 -0.13 -7.72
N ALA A 122 16.10 -0.35 -7.32
CA ALA A 122 15.32 0.64 -6.58
C ALA A 122 15.95 0.91 -5.21
N LEU A 123 16.35 -0.15 -4.49
CA LEU A 123 17.02 -0.03 -3.20
C LEU A 123 18.35 0.70 -3.30
N ALA A 124 19.19 0.37 -4.29
CA ALA A 124 20.46 1.05 -4.51
C ALA A 124 20.26 2.54 -4.81
N GLY A 125 19.28 2.88 -5.64
CA GLY A 125 18.92 4.27 -5.93
C GLY A 125 18.50 5.03 -4.67
N VAL A 126 17.69 4.42 -3.81
CA VAL A 126 17.26 5.02 -2.53
C VAL A 126 18.45 5.19 -1.58
N LYS A 127 19.32 4.18 -1.44
CA LYS A 127 20.51 4.26 -0.57
C LYS A 127 21.49 5.35 -1.00
N ASN A 128 21.57 5.64 -2.29
CA ASN A 128 22.43 6.69 -2.85
C ASN A 128 21.77 8.08 -2.85
N ALA A 129 20.49 8.18 -2.50
CA ALA A 129 19.78 9.46 -2.49
C ALA A 129 20.17 10.32 -1.28
N GLY A 130 20.53 11.58 -1.54
CA GLY A 130 20.92 12.54 -0.50
C GLY A 130 19.76 13.22 0.22
N ASP A 131 18.55 13.18 -0.35
CA ASP A 131 17.36 13.83 0.22
C ASP A 131 16.07 13.02 -0.01
N ILE A 132 14.97 13.46 0.63
CA ILE A 132 13.67 12.79 0.58
C ILE A 132 13.05 12.76 -0.82
N ARG A 133 13.29 13.79 -1.64
CA ARG A 133 12.71 13.87 -3.00
C ARG A 133 13.41 12.89 -3.93
N ALA A 134 14.74 12.90 -3.95
CA ALA A 134 15.55 11.95 -4.69
C ALA A 134 15.30 10.51 -4.21
N ALA A 135 15.16 10.29 -2.90
CA ALA A 135 14.83 8.98 -2.36
C ALA A 135 13.43 8.54 -2.84
N THR A 136 12.43 9.43 -2.81
CA THR A 136 11.07 9.12 -3.30
C THR A 136 11.06 8.80 -4.80
N ALA A 137 11.83 9.55 -5.60
CA ALA A 137 11.99 9.30 -7.03
C ALA A 137 12.68 7.96 -7.35
N ASN A 138 13.57 7.48 -6.48
CA ASN A 138 14.13 6.13 -6.63
C ASN A 138 13.17 5.04 -6.11
N ALA A 139 12.50 5.29 -4.99
CA ALA A 139 11.57 4.35 -4.35
C ALA A 139 10.36 4.02 -5.24
N ILE A 140 9.81 5.02 -5.96
CA ILE A 140 8.69 4.80 -6.89
C ILE A 140 9.03 3.80 -8.00
N GLY A 141 10.32 3.60 -8.29
CA GLY A 141 10.79 2.60 -9.26
C GLY A 141 10.55 1.14 -8.87
N TYR A 142 10.26 0.86 -7.59
CA TYR A 142 9.78 -0.46 -7.16
C TYR A 142 8.32 -0.71 -7.57
N TYR A 143 7.51 0.34 -7.65
CA TYR A 143 6.07 0.28 -7.95
C TYR A 143 5.76 0.48 -9.43
N ARG A 144 6.56 1.32 -10.11
CA ARG A 144 6.47 1.60 -11.56
C ARG A 144 5.04 1.94 -12.04
N PRO A 145 4.36 2.91 -11.42
CA PRO A 145 3.01 3.28 -11.82
C PRO A 145 2.99 3.91 -13.23
N ALA A 146 1.81 4.09 -13.80
CA ALA A 146 1.65 4.72 -15.12
C ALA A 146 2.45 6.04 -15.24
N GLY A 147 3.13 6.24 -16.36
CA GLY A 147 3.99 7.41 -16.61
C GLY A 147 5.40 7.31 -16.02
N TRP A 148 5.67 6.33 -15.14
CA TRP A 148 7.01 6.13 -14.59
C TRP A 148 7.97 5.60 -15.67
N THR A 149 9.18 6.16 -15.70
CA THR A 149 10.33 5.54 -16.35
C THR A 149 11.56 5.74 -15.46
N SER A 150 12.64 4.99 -15.71
CA SER A 150 13.90 5.22 -15.00
C SER A 150 14.54 6.58 -15.32
N ALA A 151 14.21 7.19 -16.46
CA ALA A 151 14.70 8.51 -16.86
C ALA A 151 13.85 9.65 -16.29
N THR A 152 12.55 9.39 -16.07
CA THR A 152 11.56 10.37 -15.60
C THR A 152 10.75 9.80 -14.43
N PRO A 153 11.39 9.42 -13.31
CA PRO A 153 10.70 8.76 -12.21
C PRO A 153 9.58 9.62 -11.60
N GLU A 154 9.76 10.94 -11.59
CA GLU A 154 8.78 11.90 -11.06
C GLU A 154 7.54 12.06 -11.93
N ALA A 155 7.58 11.59 -13.19
CA ALA A 155 6.40 11.53 -14.06
C ALA A 155 5.45 10.37 -13.69
N GLY A 156 5.86 9.50 -12.77
CA GLY A 156 5.03 8.41 -12.27
C GLY A 156 3.77 8.90 -11.58
N HIS A 157 2.64 8.25 -11.86
CA HIS A 157 1.34 8.60 -11.31
C HIS A 157 1.38 8.71 -9.77
N GLY A 158 0.89 9.86 -9.28
CA GLY A 158 0.82 10.16 -7.85
C GLY A 158 2.14 10.57 -7.20
N PHE A 159 3.22 10.86 -7.97
CA PHE A 159 4.53 11.23 -7.41
C PHE A 159 4.45 12.33 -6.34
N ALA A 160 3.76 13.45 -6.62
CA ALA A 160 3.62 14.55 -5.67
C ALA A 160 2.96 14.10 -4.35
N ASN A 161 1.95 13.23 -4.41
CA ASN A 161 1.27 12.72 -3.21
C ASN A 161 2.12 11.70 -2.45
N ARG A 162 2.90 10.86 -3.17
CA ARG A 162 3.88 9.94 -2.57
C ARG A 162 4.95 10.73 -1.80
N LEU A 163 5.43 11.84 -2.37
CA LEU A 163 6.41 12.72 -1.75
C LEU A 163 5.85 13.48 -0.54
N ASP A 164 4.61 13.98 -0.62
CA ASP A 164 3.92 14.62 0.50
C ASP A 164 3.74 13.64 1.67
N LEU A 165 3.29 12.41 1.40
CA LEU A 165 3.19 11.36 2.41
C LEU A 165 4.55 11.02 3.01
N ALA A 166 5.59 10.85 2.18
CA ALA A 166 6.94 10.57 2.65
C ALA A 166 7.45 11.69 3.58
N SER A 167 7.23 12.95 3.22
CA SER A 167 7.61 14.11 4.04
C SER A 167 6.87 14.13 5.38
N LYS A 168 5.56 13.86 5.39
CA LYS A 168 4.74 13.79 6.61
C LYS A 168 5.18 12.64 7.53
N ILE A 169 5.47 11.49 6.96
CA ILE A 169 5.98 10.33 7.71
C ILE A 169 7.35 10.64 8.30
N LEU A 170 8.26 11.25 7.51
CA LEU A 170 9.58 11.65 8.00
C LEU A 170 9.47 12.63 9.18
N ALA A 171 8.56 13.61 9.10
CA ALA A 171 8.34 14.59 10.16
C ALA A 171 7.74 13.99 11.45
N ALA A 172 7.01 12.88 11.34
CA ALA A 172 6.43 12.17 12.48
C ALA A 172 7.33 11.05 13.03
N GLY A 173 8.36 10.64 12.30
CA GLY A 173 9.22 9.50 12.63
C GLY A 173 10.38 9.82 13.58
N PRO A 174 10.96 8.81 14.26
CA PRO A 174 12.19 8.96 15.01
C PRO A 174 13.34 9.51 14.15
N GLY A 175 13.96 10.61 14.58
CA GLY A 175 14.97 11.33 13.81
C GLY A 175 14.42 12.46 12.94
N ALA A 176 13.11 12.77 13.04
CA ALA A 176 12.62 14.09 12.66
C ALA A 176 13.50 15.15 13.34
N PRO A 177 13.94 16.22 12.64
CA PRO A 177 14.55 17.35 13.33
C PRO A 177 13.60 17.74 14.45
N ALA A 178 14.11 17.84 15.68
CA ALA A 178 13.31 18.40 16.76
C ALA A 178 12.68 19.69 16.24
N PRO A 179 11.38 19.93 16.48
CA PRO A 179 10.76 21.17 16.02
C PRO A 179 11.69 22.30 16.45
N GLU A 180 12.18 23.09 15.49
CA GLU A 180 13.08 24.20 15.79
C GLU A 180 12.39 24.97 16.91
N GLN A 181 13.01 24.96 18.10
CA GLN A 181 12.51 25.75 19.20
C GLN A 181 12.45 27.17 18.65
N PRO A 182 11.29 27.85 18.69
CA PRO A 182 11.20 29.19 18.16
C PRO A 182 12.31 29.99 18.82
N TYR A 183 13.25 30.47 18.01
CA TYR A 183 14.21 31.46 18.46
C TYR A 183 13.38 32.65 18.94
N ASP A 184 13.70 33.20 20.09
CA ASP A 184 13.10 34.46 20.46
C ASP A 184 13.53 35.55 19.45
N MET A 185 12.92 36.74 19.53
CA MET A 185 13.24 37.88 18.67
C MET A 185 14.74 38.29 18.71
N TYR A 186 15.51 37.75 19.65
CA TYR A 186 16.94 38.02 19.84
C TYR A 186 17.84 36.87 19.37
N GLY A 187 17.29 35.81 18.77
CA GLY A 187 18.07 34.69 18.25
C GLY A 187 18.62 33.75 19.32
N GLU A 188 18.15 33.85 20.57
CA GLU A 188 18.45 32.86 21.60
C GLU A 188 17.43 31.72 21.49
N ALA A 189 17.90 30.47 21.58
CA ALA A 189 16.99 29.33 21.64
C ALA A 189 16.06 29.55 22.85
N ALA A 190 14.75 29.64 22.62
CA ALA A 190 13.79 29.83 23.70
C ALA A 190 14.07 28.77 24.77
N ARG A 191 14.55 29.23 25.93
CA ARG A 191 14.88 28.33 27.04
C ARG A 191 13.64 27.49 27.31
N PRO A 192 13.75 26.16 27.38
CA PRO A 192 12.60 25.34 27.71
C PRO A 192 12.00 25.91 28.98
N ALA A 193 10.72 26.31 28.93
CA ALA A 193 10.03 26.81 30.09
C ALA A 193 10.26 25.79 31.21
N LEU A 194 10.97 26.21 32.26
CA LEU A 194 11.16 25.39 33.45
C LEU A 194 9.77 24.90 33.82
N ALA A 195 9.55 23.59 33.67
CA ALA A 195 8.31 22.96 34.08
C ALA A 195 8.03 23.47 35.50
N PRO A 196 6.80 23.95 35.79
CA PRO A 196 6.50 24.47 37.11
C PRO A 196 6.89 23.40 38.11
N ALA A 197 7.82 23.74 39.01
CA ALA A 197 8.24 22.86 40.08
C ALA A 197 6.98 22.35 40.76
N ALA A 198 6.78 21.02 40.76
CA ALA A 198 5.61 20.41 41.36
C ALA A 198 5.45 20.93 42.78
N ALA A 199 4.40 21.72 43.01
CA ALA A 199 4.06 22.16 44.35
C ALA A 199 3.77 20.91 45.21
N PRO A 200 4.28 20.82 46.44
CA PRO A 200 4.02 19.69 47.32
C PRO A 200 2.51 19.56 47.56
N ALA A 201 1.98 18.36 47.36
CA ALA A 201 0.57 18.05 47.55
C ALA A 201 0.16 18.30 49.02
N VAL A 202 -0.72 19.28 49.23
CA VAL A 202 -1.41 19.46 50.51
C VAL A 202 -2.53 18.43 50.58
N SER A 203 -2.39 17.44 51.47
CA SER A 203 -3.44 16.48 51.79
C SER A 203 -4.49 17.16 52.68
N LEU A 204 -5.73 17.29 52.18
CA LEU A 204 -6.88 17.70 52.98
C LEU A 204 -7.65 16.44 53.42
N PRO A 205 -7.90 16.23 54.72
CA PRO A 205 -8.74 15.14 55.20
C PRO A 205 -10.22 15.55 55.19
N GLY A 206 -11.07 14.67 54.65
CA GLY A 206 -12.50 14.64 54.96
C GLY A 206 -13.41 15.16 53.86
N PHE A 207 -13.78 14.29 52.91
CA PHE A 207 -15.04 14.42 52.19
C PHE A 207 -15.68 13.04 52.06
N SER A 208 -16.75 12.81 52.81
CA SER A 208 -17.59 11.62 52.67
C SER A 208 -18.52 11.77 51.46
N PRO A 209 -18.71 10.74 50.62
CA PRO A 209 -19.63 10.82 49.50
C PRO A 209 -21.10 10.68 49.96
N ALA A 210 -21.98 11.43 49.30
CA ALA A 210 -23.43 11.41 49.46
C ALA A 210 -24.08 10.17 48.80
N PRO A 211 -25.30 9.74 49.21
CA PRO A 211 -25.88 8.48 48.78
C PRO A 211 -26.44 8.52 47.35
N GLU A 212 -26.38 7.35 46.72
CA GLU A 212 -26.86 7.03 45.37
C GLU A 212 -28.37 7.28 45.20
N ARG A 213 -28.75 7.80 44.02
CA ARG A 213 -30.14 7.85 43.56
C ARG A 213 -30.43 6.65 42.63
N PRO A 214 -31.65 6.10 42.66
CA PRO A 214 -32.00 4.90 41.91
C PRO A 214 -32.16 5.20 40.42
N ALA A 215 -31.69 4.25 39.60
CA ALA A 215 -31.86 4.23 38.16
C ALA A 215 -33.23 3.65 37.78
N THR A 216 -33.99 4.44 37.04
CA THR A 216 -35.00 4.02 36.07
C THR A 216 -34.73 4.92 34.87
N ASP A 217 -34.81 4.56 33.60
CA ASP A 217 -35.15 3.36 32.84
C ASP A 217 -34.97 3.83 31.37
N ASN A 218 -34.94 2.90 30.43
CA ASN A 218 -35.20 3.10 29.01
C ASN A 218 -34.03 3.45 28.05
N ARG A 219 -33.04 2.55 27.98
CA ARG A 219 -32.06 2.51 26.88
C ARG A 219 -32.52 1.70 25.67
N ASP A 220 -33.45 0.77 25.85
CA ASP A 220 -33.85 -0.16 24.78
C ASP A 220 -34.81 0.50 23.76
N ASP A 221 -35.67 1.42 24.20
CA ASP A 221 -36.56 2.17 23.30
C ASP A 221 -35.81 3.12 22.35
N VAL A 222 -34.65 3.66 22.77
CA VAL A 222 -33.84 4.56 21.94
C VAL A 222 -33.11 3.78 20.84
N VAL A 223 -32.65 2.57 21.13
CA VAL A 223 -31.97 1.72 20.14
C VAL A 223 -32.96 1.19 19.10
N ALA A 224 -34.19 0.86 19.49
CA ALA A 224 -35.24 0.43 18.57
C ALA A 224 -35.66 1.54 17.59
N GLU A 225 -35.82 2.78 18.06
CA GLU A 225 -36.21 3.93 17.22
C GLU A 225 -35.08 4.35 16.25
N VAL A 226 -33.81 4.31 16.69
CA VAL A 226 -32.67 4.59 15.81
C VAL A 226 -32.53 3.52 14.71
N THR A 227 -32.75 2.25 15.05
CA THR A 227 -32.66 1.14 14.09
C THR A 227 -33.80 1.20 13.06
N ARG A 228 -34.99 1.65 13.46
CA ARG A 228 -36.14 1.82 12.57
C ARG A 228 -35.91 2.95 11.54
N ARG A 229 -35.39 4.10 11.98
CA ARG A 229 -35.11 5.23 11.08
C ARG A 229 -34.01 4.96 10.05
N LEU A 230 -32.99 4.17 10.42
CA LEU A 230 -31.92 3.78 9.49
C LEU A 230 -32.38 2.78 8.41
N LYS A 231 -33.49 2.07 8.64
CA LYS A 231 -34.09 1.15 7.68
C LYS A 231 -35.00 1.87 6.68
N GLU A 232 -35.74 2.89 7.15
CA GLU A 232 -36.66 3.67 6.32
C GLU A 232 -35.92 4.65 5.35
N GLU A 233 -34.67 5.04 5.63
CA GLU A 233 -33.89 5.93 4.74
C GLU A 233 -33.15 5.24 3.57
N ASN A 234 -33.21 3.91 3.45
CA ASN A 234 -32.34 3.16 2.53
C ASN A 234 -33.03 2.40 1.39
N GLU A 235 -34.36 2.43 1.26
CA GLU A 235 -35.06 1.54 0.30
C GLU A 235 -35.56 2.15 -1.02
N ASP A 236 -35.52 3.47 -1.27
CA ASP A 236 -36.17 4.03 -2.49
C ASP A 236 -35.36 5.05 -3.32
N ASP A 237 -34.08 4.79 -3.63
CA ASP A 237 -33.36 5.61 -4.63
C ASP A 237 -32.44 4.81 -5.56
N PRO A 238 -32.95 4.28 -6.70
CA PRO A 238 -32.14 3.61 -7.70
C PRO A 238 -31.14 4.52 -8.42
N ALA A 239 -31.16 5.85 -8.21
CA ALA A 239 -30.17 6.78 -8.77
C ALA A 239 -28.90 6.92 -7.90
N LYS A 240 -28.92 6.47 -6.63
CA LYS A 240 -27.73 6.54 -5.74
C LYS A 240 -26.77 5.36 -5.90
N GLU A 241 -27.19 4.23 -6.47
CA GLU A 241 -26.27 3.13 -6.81
C GLU A 241 -25.39 3.42 -8.04
N ALA A 242 -25.88 4.24 -8.99
CA ALA A 242 -25.11 4.64 -10.18
C ALA A 242 -23.99 5.67 -9.89
N LEU A 243 -23.99 6.28 -8.70
CA LEU A 243 -22.96 7.24 -8.25
C LEU A 243 -21.94 6.65 -7.28
N ARG A 244 -22.15 5.42 -6.77
CA ARG A 244 -21.22 4.75 -5.83
C ARG A 244 -20.11 3.94 -6.51
N PHE A 245 -20.28 3.60 -7.78
CA PHE A 245 -19.23 2.99 -8.60
C PHE A 245 -18.84 3.92 -9.74
N GLY A 246 -18.04 4.92 -9.40
CA GLY A 246 -17.34 5.76 -10.38
C GLY A 246 -16.43 4.90 -11.24
N SER A 247 -16.98 4.43 -12.36
CA SER A 247 -16.27 3.94 -13.53
C SER A 247 -15.14 4.92 -13.88
N TRP A 248 -13.89 4.57 -13.56
CA TRP A 248 -12.71 5.18 -14.17
C TRP A 248 -12.64 4.74 -15.63
N LYS A 249 -13.41 5.42 -16.48
CA LYS A 249 -13.20 5.47 -17.93
C LYS A 249 -12.67 6.86 -18.25
N SER A 250 -11.40 6.95 -18.61
CA SER A 250 -10.91 8.09 -19.37
C SER A 250 -11.52 8.06 -20.78
N PRO A 251 -12.00 9.19 -21.32
CA PRO A 251 -12.36 9.28 -22.72
C PRO A 251 -11.06 9.41 -23.55
N MET A 252 -10.70 8.37 -24.31
CA MET A 252 -9.81 8.55 -25.46
C MET A 252 -10.63 9.10 -26.62
N GLY A 253 -10.56 10.42 -26.80
CA GLY A 253 -10.69 11.04 -28.11
C GLY A 253 -9.28 11.23 -28.67
N ILE A 254 -8.82 10.29 -29.51
CA ILE A 254 -7.74 10.57 -30.45
C ILE A 254 -8.36 10.49 -31.83
N THR A 255 -8.41 11.65 -32.46
CA THR A 255 -8.74 11.88 -33.85
C THR A 255 -7.84 11.06 -34.75
N GLN A 256 -8.52 10.33 -35.63
CA GLN A 256 -7.99 9.72 -36.84
C GLN A 256 -7.32 10.80 -37.71
N SER A 257 -6.04 10.62 -38.00
CA SER A 257 -5.40 11.24 -39.16
C SER A 257 -4.53 10.19 -39.84
N ASP A 258 -4.76 10.08 -41.14
CA ASP A 258 -4.18 9.13 -42.06
C ASP A 258 -2.64 9.14 -42.03
N ASP A 259 -2.05 7.95 -42.05
CA ASP A 259 -0.83 7.76 -42.81
C ASP A 259 -0.71 6.30 -43.27
N THR A 260 -0.68 6.15 -44.58
CA THR A 260 -0.52 4.91 -45.33
C THR A 260 0.86 4.30 -45.07
N PHE A 261 0.91 3.16 -44.38
CA PHE A 261 2.08 2.30 -44.36
C PHE A 261 1.77 0.97 -45.06
N GLN A 262 2.23 0.86 -46.30
CA GLN A 262 2.23 -0.38 -47.08
C GLN A 262 3.20 -1.38 -46.46
N MET A 263 2.70 -2.54 -46.02
CA MET A 263 3.56 -3.69 -45.72
C MET A 263 3.94 -4.43 -47.02
N PRO A 264 5.21 -4.82 -47.21
CA PRO A 264 5.54 -5.79 -48.23
C PRO A 264 5.14 -7.21 -47.79
N ARG A 265 4.31 -7.86 -48.60
CA ARG A 265 4.16 -9.32 -48.63
C ARG A 265 5.50 -9.94 -49.02
N THR A 266 6.01 -10.86 -48.20
CA THR A 266 6.55 -12.19 -48.56
C THR A 266 7.56 -12.66 -47.51
N GLY A 267 7.42 -13.92 -47.07
CA GLY A 267 8.32 -14.57 -46.14
C GLY A 267 7.80 -15.95 -45.73
N ARG A 268 7.85 -16.90 -46.67
CA ARG A 268 7.58 -18.32 -46.42
C ARG A 268 8.55 -18.85 -45.37
N MET A 269 8.03 -19.46 -44.31
CA MET A 269 8.81 -20.26 -43.37
C MET A 269 9.28 -21.55 -44.05
N ASP A 270 10.58 -21.80 -43.99
CA ASP A 270 11.23 -23.02 -44.49
C ASP A 270 10.99 -24.18 -43.52
N LEU A 271 10.17 -25.15 -43.94
CA LEU A 271 9.77 -26.34 -43.17
C LEU A 271 10.83 -27.48 -43.20
N SER A 272 12.03 -27.24 -43.71
CA SER A 272 13.07 -28.27 -43.81
C SER A 272 13.82 -28.61 -42.51
N LYS A 273 13.52 -27.95 -41.38
CA LYS A 273 14.20 -28.20 -40.08
C LYS A 273 13.41 -29.04 -39.05
N LEU A 274 12.29 -29.67 -39.44
CA LEU A 274 11.47 -30.53 -38.56
C LEU A 274 11.55 -32.03 -38.93
N ARG A 275 12.76 -32.56 -39.10
CA ARG A 275 13.01 -34.01 -39.08
C ARG A 275 14.29 -34.30 -38.31
N ASN A 276 14.17 -34.46 -36.99
CA ASN A 276 15.12 -35.19 -36.14
C ASN A 276 14.59 -35.39 -34.71
N VAL A 277 13.40 -35.96 -34.53
CA VAL A 277 12.99 -36.58 -33.24
C VAL A 277 11.98 -37.71 -33.48
N LEU A 278 12.31 -38.75 -34.24
CA LEU A 278 11.57 -40.03 -34.23
C LEU A 278 12.35 -41.11 -35.01
N ALA A 279 13.52 -41.51 -34.49
CA ALA A 279 14.22 -42.72 -34.93
C ALA A 279 15.28 -43.18 -33.89
N SER A 280 14.84 -43.63 -32.72
CA SER A 280 15.57 -44.65 -31.94
C SER A 280 14.53 -45.46 -31.16
N ARG A 281 14.12 -46.58 -31.74
CA ARG A 281 14.51 -47.94 -31.33
C ARG A 281 13.89 -48.36 -30.00
N ASN A 282 12.70 -48.93 -30.11
CA ASN A 282 12.19 -49.97 -29.20
C ASN A 282 12.72 -51.34 -29.69
N PRO A 283 13.43 -52.13 -28.87
CA PRO A 283 13.80 -53.50 -29.23
C PRO A 283 12.88 -54.54 -28.56
N ALA A 284 12.37 -55.45 -29.40
CA ALA A 284 12.05 -56.85 -29.12
C ALA A 284 10.87 -57.21 -28.18
N ARG A 285 9.90 -57.99 -28.72
CA ARG A 285 9.66 -59.43 -28.45
C ARG A 285 8.18 -59.79 -28.67
N GLY A 286 7.96 -60.98 -29.23
CA GLY A 286 6.75 -61.79 -29.02
C GLY A 286 5.68 -61.65 -30.08
#